data_AF-A0A448N247-F1
#
_entry.id   AF-A0A448N247-F1
#
_cell.length_a   1.000
_cell.length_b   1.000
_cell.length_c   1.000
_cell.angle_alpha   90.00
_cell.angle_beta   90.00
_cell.angle_gamma   90.00
#
_symmetry.space_group_name_H-M   'P 1'
#
loop_
_entity.id
_entity.type
_entity.pdbx_description
1 polymer ?
#
loop_
_entity_poly.entity_id
_entity_poly.type
_entity_poly.pdbx_seq_one_letter_code
_entity_poly.pdbx_strand_id
1 'polypeptide(L)'
;MSELILSGFLRIVTNHRVYREPTSPQVALDFCQTVLSASSAVRIRPGRGHWRIFESLCRNLGARGNVVPDAYLAAMAIEADATFITMDAGFARFPGLTWRRAL
;
A
#
# COMPACT_ATOMS: atom_id res chain seq x y z
N MET A 1 0.51 -8.96 4.45
CA MET A 1 1.38 -7.81 4.69
C MET A 1 2.34 -7.59 3.54
N SER A 2 2.29 -6.38 2.98
CA SER A 2 3.19 -5.92 1.93
C SER A 2 4.28 -5.02 2.52
N GLU A 3 5.53 -5.28 2.15
CA GLU A 3 6.71 -4.43 2.44
C GLU A 3 6.46 -2.97 2.02
N LEU A 4 5.75 -2.73 0.91
CA LEU A 4 5.48 -1.39 0.40
C LEU A 4 4.52 -0.61 1.30
N ILE A 5 3.54 -1.29 1.92
CA ILE A 5 2.66 -0.66 2.91
C ILE A 5 3.46 -0.25 4.14
N LEU A 6 4.37 -1.11 4.61
CA LEU A 6 5.20 -0.83 5.78
C LEU A 6 6.19 0.31 5.53
N SER A 7 6.80 0.38 4.34
CA SER A 7 7.66 1.51 3.97
C SER A 7 6.86 2.81 3.83
N GLY A 8 5.64 2.74 3.29
CA GLY A 8 4.70 3.85 3.25
C GLY A 8 4.32 4.34 4.66
N PHE A 9 4.02 3.43 5.57
CA PHE A 9 3.76 3.73 6.98
C PHE A 9 4.94 4.45 7.62
N LEU A 10 6.16 3.89 7.53
CA LEU A 10 7.38 4.49 8.04
C LEU A 10 7.58 5.92 7.52
N ARG A 11 7.41 6.12 6.20
CA ARG A 11 7.54 7.43 5.57
C ARG A 11 6.56 8.46 6.13
N ILE A 12 5.36 8.04 6.55
CA ILE A 12 4.32 8.94 7.05
C ILE A 12 4.55 9.25 8.53
N VAL A 13 4.68 8.23 9.37
CA VAL A 13 4.73 8.41 10.85
C VAL A 13 6.01 9.08 11.34
N THR A 14 7.09 9.00 10.57
CA THR A 14 8.38 9.63 10.91
C THR A 14 8.56 11.03 10.32
N ASN A 15 7.54 11.58 9.64
CA ASN A 15 7.67 12.83 8.89
C ASN A 15 7.22 14.06 9.67
N HIS A 16 8.16 14.97 9.97
CA HIS A 16 7.92 16.26 10.63
C HIS A 16 6.97 17.22 9.87
N ARG A 17 6.77 17.01 8.56
CA ARG A 17 5.80 17.80 7.78
C ARG A 17 4.37 17.33 7.97
N VAL A 18 4.17 16.11 8.48
CA VAL A 18 2.85 15.51 8.75
C VAL A 18 2.52 15.59 10.23
N TYR A 19 3.49 15.29 11.10
CA TYR A 19 3.32 15.31 12.55
C TYR A 19 4.21 16.36 13.20
N ARG A 20 3.65 17.09 14.17
CA ARG A 20 4.41 18.02 15.02
C ARG A 20 5.52 17.29 15.78
N GLU A 21 5.18 16.12 16.33
CA GLU A 21 6.09 15.21 17.02
C GLU A 21 6.01 13.85 16.30
N PRO A 22 6.84 13.61 15.26
CA PRO A 22 6.81 12.35 14.56
C PRO A 22 7.34 11.21 15.42
N THR A 23 6.86 10.00 15.12
CA THR A 23 7.37 8.78 15.74
C THR A 23 8.85 8.60 15.40
N SER A 24 9.65 8.15 16.36
CA SER A 24 11.05 7.81 16.08
C SER A 24 11.13 6.61 15.11
N PRO A 25 12.14 6.54 14.23
CA PRO A 25 12.30 5.40 13.33
C PRO A 25 12.33 4.05 14.05
N GLN A 26 12.94 3.98 15.24
CA GLN A 26 13.02 2.75 16.03
C GLN A 26 11.63 2.26 16.43
N VAL A 27 10.81 3.13 17.04
CA VAL A 27 9.45 2.76 17.49
C VAL A 27 8.58 2.35 16.30
N ALA A 28 8.70 3.05 15.17
CA ALA A 28 7.95 2.71 13.96
C ALA A 28 8.38 1.37 13.35
N LEU A 29 9.68 1.04 13.37
CA LEU A 29 10.20 -0.26 12.92
C LEU A 29 9.76 -1.40 13.84
N ASP A 30 9.78 -1.19 15.17
CA ASP A 30 9.32 -2.17 16.14
C ASP A 30 7.83 -2.51 15.91
N PHE A 31 7.00 -1.49 15.65
CA PHE A 31 5.61 -1.69 15.26
C PHE A 31 5.47 -2.48 13.95
N CYS A 32 6.26 -2.15 12.92
CA CYS A 32 6.28 -2.92 11.67
C CYS A 32 6.61 -4.40 11.93
N GLN A 33 7.57 -4.67 12.82
CA GLN A 33 7.96 -6.03 13.18
C GLN A 33 6.82 -6.77 13.88
N THR A 34 6.08 -6.13 14.78
CA THR A 34 4.89 -6.70 15.41
C THR A 34 3.84 -7.10 14.38
N VAL A 35 3.56 -6.24 13.39
CA VAL A 35 2.59 -6.54 12.33
C VAL A 35 3.08 -7.69 11.46
N LEU A 36 4.37 -7.78 11.18
CA LEU A 36 4.97 -8.86 10.41
C LEU A 36 4.97 -10.21 11.13
N SER A 37 5.07 -10.21 12.46
CA SER A 37 5.07 -11.43 13.27
C SER A 37 3.68 -11.91 13.67
N ALA A 38 2.62 -11.14 13.38
CA ALA A 38 1.25 -11.53 13.73
C ALA A 38 0.85 -12.81 12.98
N SER A 39 0.28 -13.78 13.71
CA SER A 39 -0.11 -15.08 13.14
C SER A 39 -1.16 -14.99 12.03
N SER A 40 -1.99 -13.95 12.06
CA SER A 40 -3.00 -13.67 11.02
C SER A 40 -2.45 -12.90 9.82
N ALA A 41 -1.19 -12.44 9.85
CA ALA A 41 -0.61 -11.65 8.78
C ALA A 41 0.06 -12.56 7.72
N VAL A 42 -0.53 -12.60 6.52
CA VAL A 42 0.02 -13.35 5.38
C VAL A 42 0.88 -12.44 4.51
N ARG A 43 2.17 -12.73 4.29
CA ARG A 43 3.03 -11.92 3.40
C ARG A 43 2.49 -11.94 1.96
N ILE A 44 2.32 -10.76 1.34
CA ILE A 44 1.96 -10.65 -0.08
C ILE A 44 3.10 -9.93 -0.79
N ARG A 45 3.58 -10.53 -1.87
CA ARG A 45 4.63 -9.99 -2.74
C ARG A 45 4.17 -10.01 -4.19
N PRO A 46 4.63 -9.05 -5.01
CA PRO A 46 4.44 -9.07 -6.45
C PRO A 46 4.82 -10.41 -7.07
N GLY A 47 3.90 -11.01 -7.81
CA GLY A 47 4.14 -12.15 -8.66
C GLY A 47 4.64 -11.73 -10.05
N ARG A 48 4.59 -12.69 -10.99
CA ARG A 48 5.06 -12.47 -12.37
C ARG A 48 4.16 -11.51 -13.17
N GLY A 49 2.88 -11.40 -12.82
CA GLY A 49 1.90 -10.59 -13.54
C GLY A 49 1.85 -9.14 -13.07
N HIS A 50 2.36 -8.88 -11.85
CA HIS A 50 2.28 -7.59 -11.17
C HIS A 50 2.71 -6.41 -12.04
N TRP A 51 3.92 -6.48 -12.60
CA TRP A 51 4.52 -5.36 -13.32
C TRP A 51 3.67 -4.94 -14.52
N ARG A 52 3.11 -5.91 -15.26
CA ARG A 52 2.23 -5.66 -16.40
C ARG A 52 0.94 -4.95 -15.97
N ILE A 53 0.35 -5.35 -14.84
CA ILE A 53 -0.86 -4.72 -14.30
C ILE A 53 -0.53 -3.29 -13.83
N PHE A 54 0.55 -3.13 -13.07
CA PHE A 54 1.03 -1.83 -12.59
C PHE A 54 1.30 -0.85 -13.74
N GLU A 55 2.00 -1.30 -14.79
CA GLU A 55 2.27 -0.49 -15.98
C GLU A 55 0.97 -0.03 -16.65
N SER A 56 0.01 -0.95 -16.81
CA SER A 56 -1.31 -0.62 -17.37
C SER A 56 -2.03 0.45 -16.55
N LEU A 57 -2.09 0.30 -15.22
CA LEU A 57 -2.69 1.29 -14.33
C LEU A 57 -2.00 2.66 -14.44
N CYS A 58 -0.66 2.67 -14.44
CA CYS A 58 0.13 3.89 -14.56
C CYS A 58 -0.13 4.62 -15.87
N ARG A 59 -0.19 3.90 -17.00
CA ARG A 59 -0.45 4.49 -18.31
C ARG A 59 -1.88 5.01 -18.40
N ASN A 60 -2.86 4.23 -17.96
CA ASN A 60 -4.28 4.58 -18.08
C ASN A 60 -4.66 5.82 -17.24
N LEU A 61 -4.07 5.96 -16.05
CA LEU A 61 -4.37 7.07 -15.14
C LEU A 61 -3.37 8.23 -15.25
N GLY A 62 -2.34 8.10 -16.10
CA GLY A 62 -1.22 9.05 -16.13
C GLY A 62 -0.57 9.20 -14.75
N ALA A 63 -0.36 8.10 -14.03
CA ALA A 63 0.08 8.12 -12.64
C ALA A 63 1.42 8.86 -12.48
N ARG A 64 1.48 9.82 -11.56
CA ARG A 64 2.69 10.56 -11.18
C ARG A 64 2.74 10.81 -9.68
N GLY A 65 3.96 11.02 -9.18
CA GLY A 65 4.20 11.36 -7.77
C GLY A 65 3.51 10.40 -6.81
N ASN A 66 2.68 10.92 -5.93
CA ASN A 66 2.01 10.16 -4.87
C ASN A 66 1.00 9.11 -5.38
N VAL A 67 0.59 9.15 -6.66
CA VAL A 67 -0.30 8.14 -7.24
C VAL A 67 0.44 6.83 -7.55
N VAL A 68 1.77 6.90 -7.78
CA VAL A 68 2.56 5.74 -8.21
C VAL A 68 2.58 4.62 -7.16
N PRO A 69 2.81 4.90 -5.86
CA PRO A 69 2.70 3.87 -4.82
C PRO A 69 1.31 3.24 -4.73
N ASP A 70 0.23 4.05 -4.87
CA ASP A 70 -1.14 3.55 -4.83
C ASP A 70 -1.44 2.62 -6.01
N ALA A 71 -0.97 2.97 -7.21
CA ALA A 71 -1.07 2.12 -8.39
C ALA A 71 -0.34 0.78 -8.18
N TYR A 72 0.80 0.79 -7.50
CA TYR A 72 1.55 -0.44 -7.19
C TYR A 72 0.79 -1.33 -6.20
N LEU A 73 0.17 -0.74 -5.17
CA LEU A 73 -0.70 -1.45 -4.22
C LEU A 73 -1.95 -2.02 -4.91
N ALA A 74 -2.61 -1.23 -5.75
CA ALA A 74 -3.76 -1.66 -6.54
C ALA A 74 -3.40 -2.83 -7.45
N ALA A 75 -2.25 -2.78 -8.14
CA ALA A 75 -1.78 -3.87 -8.97
C ALA A 75 -1.51 -5.16 -8.18
N MET A 76 -0.98 -5.07 -6.94
CA MET A 76 -0.82 -6.25 -6.09
C MET A 76 -2.16 -6.87 -5.71
N ALA A 77 -3.16 -6.05 -5.38
CA ALA A 77 -4.48 -6.56 -5.01
C ALA A 77 -5.19 -7.20 -6.21
N ILE A 78 -5.09 -6.60 -7.40
CA ILE A 78 -5.64 -7.17 -8.64
C ILE A 78 -4.96 -8.50 -8.99
N GLU A 79 -3.62 -8.56 -8.90
CA GLU A 79 -2.89 -9.80 -9.20
C GLU A 79 -3.29 -10.93 -8.24
N ALA A 80 -3.50 -10.61 -6.97
CA ALA A 80 -3.89 -11.56 -5.94
C ALA A 80 -5.38 -11.88 -5.90
N ASP A 81 -6.20 -11.30 -6.81
CA ASP A 81 -7.67 -11.34 -6.77
C ASP A 81 -8.24 -11.00 -5.38
N ALA A 82 -7.62 -10.03 -4.72
CA ALA A 82 -7.92 -9.64 -3.36
C ALA A 82 -8.79 -8.38 -3.31
N THR A 83 -9.68 -8.32 -2.31
CA THR A 83 -10.39 -7.08 -1.99
C THR A 83 -9.48 -6.12 -1.23
N PHE A 84 -9.24 -4.93 -1.78
CA PHE A 84 -8.45 -3.90 -1.14
C PHE A 84 -9.27 -3.14 -0.08
N ILE A 85 -8.87 -3.25 1.19
CA ILE A 85 -9.55 -2.58 2.30
C ILE A 85 -8.87 -1.26 2.59
N THR A 86 -9.59 -0.14 2.43
CA THR A 86 -9.04 1.20 2.67
C THR A 86 -10.13 2.20 3.02
N MET A 87 -9.78 3.25 3.78
CA MET A 87 -10.65 4.40 3.99
C MET A 87 -10.52 5.46 2.89
N ASP A 88 -9.49 5.38 2.05
CA ASP A 88 -9.27 6.30 0.95
C ASP A 88 -10.11 5.90 -0.27
N ALA A 89 -11.19 6.65 -0.52
CA ALA A 89 -12.06 6.47 -1.67
C ALA A 89 -11.35 6.69 -3.02
N GLY A 90 -10.17 7.31 -3.00
CA GLY A 90 -9.33 7.49 -4.17
C GLY A 90 -8.94 6.18 -4.86
N PHE A 91 -8.95 5.03 -4.17
CA PHE A 91 -8.69 3.74 -4.80
C PHE A 91 -9.76 3.33 -5.81
N ALA A 92 -10.98 3.90 -5.75
CA ALA A 92 -12.02 3.69 -6.76
C ALA A 92 -11.58 4.07 -8.19
N ARG A 93 -10.52 4.88 -8.33
CA ARG A 93 -9.99 5.30 -9.62
C ARG A 93 -9.29 4.18 -10.39
N PHE A 94 -8.84 3.09 -9.74
CA PHE A 94 -8.05 2.04 -10.38
C PHE A 94 -8.96 1.01 -11.07
N PRO A 95 -8.93 0.91 -12.41
CA PRO A 95 -9.76 -0.05 -13.13
C PRO A 95 -9.42 -1.50 -12.76
N GLY A 96 -10.45 -2.32 -12.55
CA GLY A 96 -10.30 -3.74 -12.18
C GLY A 96 -10.00 -3.99 -10.70
N LEU A 97 -9.88 -2.95 -9.87
CA LEU A 97 -9.68 -3.10 -8.43
C LEU A 97 -11.01 -3.33 -7.69
N THR A 98 -11.15 -4.49 -7.07
CA THR A 98 -12.19 -4.70 -6.04
C THR A 98 -11.74 -4.06 -4.74
N TRP A 99 -12.51 -3.09 -4.22
CA TRP A 99 -12.17 -2.39 -2.98
C TRP A 99 -13.40 -2.13 -2.12
N ARG A 100 -13.18 -1.95 -0.80
CA ARG A 100 -14.22 -1.51 0.13
C ARG A 100 -13.61 -0.78 1.33
N ARG A 101 -14.46 -0.07 2.08
CA ARG A 101 -14.09 0.45 3.40
C ARG A 101 -14.08 -0.66 4.45
N ALA A 102 -13.30 -0.44 5.50
CA ALA A 102 -13.17 -1.38 6.61
C ALA A 102 -14.48 -1.49 7.44
N LEU A 103 -15.34 -0.47 7.35
CA LEU A 103 -16.63 -0.33 8.02
C LEU A 103 -17.65 0.25 7.04
#